data_AF-A0A519H4T5-F1
#
_entry.id   AF-A0A519H4T5-F1
#
_cell.length_a   1.000
_cell.length_b   1.000
_cell.length_c   1.000
_cell.angle_alpha   90.00
_cell.angle_beta   90.00
_cell.angle_gamma   90.00
#
_symmetry.space_group_name_H-M   'P 1'
#
loop_
_entity.id
_entity.type
_entity.pdbx_description
1 polymer ?
#
loop_
_entity_poly.entity_id
_entity_poly.type
_entity_poly.pdbx_seq_one_letter_code
_entity_poly.pdbx_strand_id
1 'polypeptide(L)' 'MRVAVTGSSGKLGTVVMRELAAAGHQVIGLDRVGERGPEFVQVDLTDYGQVVDA' A
#
# COMPACT_ATOMS: atom_id res chain seq x y z
N MET A 1 11.56 3.30 8.91
CA MET A 1 10.27 3.86 9.38
C MET A 1 9.13 2.99 8.88
N ARG A 2 7.89 3.21 9.33
CA ARG A 2 6.69 2.59 8.75
C ARG A 2 6.08 3.54 7.74
N VAL A 3 5.78 3.07 6.53
CA VAL A 3 5.26 3.88 5.42
C VAL A 3 4.07 3.17 4.78
N ALA A 4 2.95 3.88 4.65
CA ALA A 4 1.83 3.44 3.82
C ALA A 4 1.94 4.07 2.42
N VAL A 5 1.78 3.27 1.37
CA VAL A 5 1.85 3.72 -0.03
C VAL A 5 0.50 3.52 -0.69
N THR A 6 -0.20 4.60 -0.99
CA THR A 6 -1.47 4.57 -1.74
C THR A 6 -1.22 4.37 -3.23
N GLY A 7 -2.07 3.62 -3.91
CA GLY A 7 -1.88 3.32 -5.33
C GLY A 7 -0.65 2.42 -5.56
N SER A 8 -0.33 1.56 -4.59
CA SER A 8 0.91 0.76 -4.55
C SER A 8 1.02 -0.23 -5.72
N SER A 9 -0.09 -0.58 -6.36
CA SER A 9 -0.11 -1.49 -7.51
C SER A 9 0.05 -0.75 -8.85
N GLY A 10 0.06 0.58 -8.82
CA GLY A 10 0.29 1.44 -9.98
C GLY A 10 1.76 1.53 -10.39
N LYS A 11 2.00 2.19 -11.54
CA LYS A 11 3.34 2.34 -12.12
C LYS A 11 4.36 2.97 -11.16
N LEU A 12 3.99 4.05 -10.48
CA LEU A 12 4.87 4.71 -9.52
C LEU A 12 4.90 3.94 -8.19
N GLY A 13 3.73 3.47 -7.73
CA GLY A 13 3.60 2.74 -6.47
C GLY A 13 4.52 1.53 -6.38
N THR A 14 4.57 0.71 -7.43
CA THR A 14 5.43 -0.49 -7.48
C THR A 14 6.92 -0.15 -7.34
N VAL A 15 7.37 0.96 -7.94
CA VAL A 15 8.75 1.44 -7.79
C VAL A 15 8.98 1.96 -6.37
N VAL A 16 8.08 2.80 -5.85
CA VAL A 16 8.18 3.35 -4.49
C VAL A 16 8.23 2.26 -3.43
N MET A 17 7.37 1.24 -3.53
CA MET A 17 7.36 0.08 -2.63
C MET A 17 8.75 -0.59 -2.59
N ARG A 18 9.32 -0.88 -3.77
CA ARG A 18 10.63 -1.52 -3.89
C ARG A 18 11.74 -0.67 -3.28
N GLU A 19 11.82 0.61 -3.64
CA GLU A 19 12.91 1.48 -3.19
C GLU A 19 12.84 1.76 -1.69
N LEU A 20 11.64 1.96 -1.12
CA LEU A 20 11.48 2.15 0.32
C LEU A 20 11.80 0.89 1.12
N ALA A 21 11.41 -0.30 0.61
CA ALA A 21 11.77 -1.57 1.22
C ALA A 21 13.30 -1.80 1.17
N ALA A 22 13.93 -1.53 0.03
CA ALA A 22 15.38 -1.62 -0.13
C ALA A 22 16.15 -0.65 0.79
N ALA A 23 15.55 0.49 1.13
CA ALA A 23 16.07 1.44 2.13
C ALA A 23 15.84 1.00 3.59
N GLY A 24 15.30 -0.20 3.83
CA GLY A 24 15.09 -0.75 5.17
C GLY A 24 13.85 -0.21 5.88
N HIS A 25 12.85 0.27 5.14
CA HIS A 25 11.56 0.67 5.71
C HIS A 25 10.57 -0.49 5.74
N GLN A 26 9.66 -0.46 6.72
CA GLN A 26 8.48 -1.32 6.72
C GLN A 26 7.42 -0.63 5.87
N VAL A 27 7.05 -1.24 4.75
CA VAL A 27 6.17 -0.62 3.76
C VAL A 27 4.89 -1.43 3.63
N ILE A 28 3.73 -0.76 3.69
CA ILE A 28 2.42 -1.37 3.50
C ILE A 28 1.79 -0.71 2.27
N GLY A 29 1.43 -1.51 1.28
CA GLY A 29 0.69 -1.05 0.11
C GLY A 29 -0.80 -0.91 0.41
N LEU A 30 -1.42 0.19 -0.03
CA LEU A 30 -2.85 0.43 0.00
C LEU A 30 -3.34 0.62 -1.44
N ASP A 31 -4.13 -0.33 -1.95
CA ASP A 31 -4.70 -0.23 -3.30
C ASP A 31 -5.97 -1.08 -3.40
N ARG A 32 -6.85 -0.75 -4.35
CA ARG A 32 -8.02 -1.56 -4.66
C ARG A 32 -7.64 -2.86 -5.36
N VAL A 33 -6.52 -2.86 -6.09
CA VAL A 33 -6.04 -4.00 -6.89
C VAL A 33 -4.82 -4.62 -6.23
N GLY A 34 -4.88 -5.90 -5.87
CA GLY A 34 -3.76 -6.65 -5.31
C GLY A 34 -4.22 -7.83 -4.46
N GLU A 35 -3.29 -8.71 -4.10
CA GLU A 35 -3.54 -9.83 -3.21
C GLU A 35 -3.37 -9.41 -1.75
N ARG A 36 -4.31 -9.77 -0.89
CA ARG A 36 -4.25 -9.46 0.55
C ARG A 36 -3.06 -10.16 1.19
N GLY A 37 -2.30 -9.44 2.00
CA GLY A 37 -1.18 -10.01 2.72
C GLY A 37 -0.59 -9.08 3.78
N PRO A 38 0.44 -9.52 4.52
CA PRO A 38 1.03 -8.74 5.61
C PRO A 38 1.59 -7.36 5.17
N GLU A 39 1.94 -7.22 3.90
CA GLU A 39 2.53 -5.99 3.31
C GLU A 39 1.54 -5.27 2.38
N PHE A 40 0.27 -5.69 2.33
CA PHE A 40 -0.73 -5.12 1.43
C PHE A 40 -2.15 -5.19 2.01
N VAL A 41 -2.79 -4.03 2.12
CA VAL A 41 -4.19 -3.89 2.48
C VAL A 41 -4.98 -3.53 1.23
N GLN A 42 -5.93 -4.40 0.88
CA GLN A 42 -6.85 -4.13 -0.22
C GLN A 42 -7.95 -3.18 0.27
N VAL A 43 -7.96 -1.95 -0.22
CA VAL A 43 -8.88 -0.89 0.22
C VAL A 43 -9.27 0.02 -0.94
N ASP A 44 -10.56 0.34 -1.06
CA ASP A 44 -11.01 1.43 -1.92
C ASP A 44 -10.95 2.77 -1.16
N LEU A 45 -9.94 3.59 -1.47
CA LEU A 45 -9.74 4.88 -0.81
C LEU A 45 -10.83 5.93 -1.13
N THR A 46 -11.75 5.63 -2.06
CA THR A 46 -12.93 6.47 -2.32
C THR A 46 -14.14 6.10 -1.46
N ASP A 47 -14.09 4.94 -0.80
CA ASP A 47 -15.07 4.49 0.19
C ASP A 47 -14.57 4.80 1.59
N TYR A 48 -15.15 5.84 2.22
CA TYR A 48 -14.78 6.26 3.58
C TYR A 48 -14.94 5.13 4.60
N GLY A 49 -15.98 4.30 4.47
CA GLY A 49 -16.24 3.20 5.39
C GLY A 49 -15.12 2.16 5.38
N GLN A 50 -14.56 1.89 4.21
CA GLN A 50 -13.41 0.98 4.09
C GLN A 50 -12.13 1.58 4.67
N VAL A 51 -11.88 2.89 4.48
CA VAL A 51 -10.66 3.53 4.99
C VAL A 51 -10.59 3.54 6.52
N VAL A 52 -11.72 3.69 7.20
CA VAL A 52 -11.76 3.72 8.68
C VAL A 52 -11.71 2.33 9.32
N ASP A 53 -12.03 1.27 8.58
CA ASP A 53 -12.05 -0.13 9.04
C ASP A 53 -10.78 -0.93 8.65
N ALA A 54 -9.92 -0.33 7.82
CA ALA A 54 -8.73 -0.95 7.22
C ALA A 54 -7.57 -1.23 8.20
#